data_AF-Q493K0-F1
#
_entry.id   AF-Q493K0-F1
#
_cell.length_a   1.000
_cell.length_b   1.000
_cell.length_c   1.000
_cell.angle_alpha   90.00
_cell.angle_beta   90.00
_cell.angle_gamma   90.00
#
_symmetry.space_group_name_H-M   'P 1'
#
loop_
_entity.id
_entity.type
_entity.pdbx_description
1 polymer ?
#
loop_
_entity_poly.entity_id
_entity_poly.type
_entity_poly.pdbx_seq_one_letter_code
_entity_poly.pdbx_strand_id
1 'polypeptide(L)' 'MNNIVKLLNQKKNDTISVTLLQSELVKVLREHFNLRIQAKSGQLKQLHLLKKVRRNIASIKHYLSNNKKV' A
#
# COMPACT_ATOMS: atom_id res chain seq x y z
N MET A 1 0.16 4.22 13.03
CA MET A 1 -0.75 4.78 12.02
C MET A 1 -0.20 6.13 11.61
N ASN A 2 -0.02 6.35 10.29
CA ASN A 2 0.43 7.57 9.60
C ASN A 2 1.94 7.65 9.32
N ASN A 3 2.26 7.74 8.01
CA ASN A 3 3.30 8.63 7.45
C ASN A 3 3.35 8.63 5.90
N ILE A 4 2.75 7.66 5.19
CA ILE A 4 2.76 7.68 3.71
C ILE A 4 1.66 8.61 3.14
N VAL A 5 0.41 8.43 3.58
CA VAL A 5 -0.73 9.20 3.04
C VAL A 5 -0.68 10.68 3.44
N LYS A 6 -0.10 11.00 4.61
CA LYS A 6 -0.05 12.37 5.14
C LYS A 6 0.92 13.27 4.33
N LEU A 7 1.91 12.69 3.65
CA LEU A 7 2.84 13.42 2.77
C LEU A 7 2.23 13.68 1.38
N LEU A 8 1.37 12.77 0.89
CA LEU A 8 0.72 12.87 -0.42
C LEU A 8 -0.41 13.91 -0.46
N ASN A 9 -0.97 14.28 0.70
CA ASN A 9 -1.98 15.34 0.81
C ASN A 9 -1.40 16.78 0.72
N GLN A 10 -0.08 16.96 0.59
CA GLN A 10 0.53 18.30 0.53
C GLN A 10 0.81 18.81 -0.89
N LYS A 11 0.65 17.99 -1.95
CA LYS A 11 0.87 18.44 -3.33
C LYS A 11 -0.35 18.15 -4.21
N LYS A 12 -1.17 19.19 -4.35
CA LYS A 12 -2.45 19.27 -5.07
C LYS A 12 -2.26 19.25 -6.59
N ASN A 13 -1.71 18.16 -7.14
CA ASN A 13 -1.67 17.91 -8.59
C ASN A 13 -2.31 16.54 -8.85
N ASP A 14 -3.61 16.52 -9.13
CA ASP A 14 -4.46 15.32 -9.10
C ASP A 14 -3.99 14.18 -10.03
N THR A 15 -3.37 14.51 -11.17
CA THR A 15 -2.87 13.52 -12.15
C THR A 15 -1.58 12.81 -11.71
N ILE A 16 -0.64 13.55 -11.11
CA ILE A 16 0.63 13.00 -10.61
C ILE A 16 0.38 12.15 -9.36
N SER A 17 -0.66 12.48 -8.58
CA SER A 17 -1.06 11.72 -7.40
C SER A 17 -1.48 10.28 -7.74
N VAL A 18 -2.29 10.09 -8.78
CA VAL A 18 -2.80 8.75 -9.15
C VAL A 18 -1.70 7.82 -9.65
N THR A 19 -0.76 8.31 -10.46
CA THR A 19 0.36 7.50 -10.98
C THR A 19 1.33 7.12 -9.85
N LEU A 20 1.60 8.02 -8.91
CA LEU A 20 2.38 7.74 -7.71
C LEU A 20 1.71 6.67 -6.83
N LEU A 21 0.40 6.76 -6.62
CA LEU A 21 -0.37 5.76 -5.87
C LEU A 21 -0.35 4.37 -6.52
N GLN A 22 -0.41 4.31 -7.85
CA GLN A 22 -0.26 3.04 -8.58
C GLN A 22 1.15 2.47 -8.43
N SER A 23 2.19 3.31 -8.50
CA SER A 23 3.57 2.88 -8.27
C SER A 23 3.78 2.34 -6.85
N GLU A 24 3.15 2.98 -5.86
CA GLU A 24 3.20 2.58 -4.47
C GLU A 24 2.46 1.26 -4.23
N LEU A 25 1.30 1.07 -4.89
CA LEU A 25 0.59 -0.20 -4.87
C LEU A 25 1.48 -1.36 -5.31
N VAL A 26 2.26 -1.18 -6.38
CA VAL A 26 3.20 -2.22 -6.87
C VAL A 26 4.29 -2.53 -5.83
N LYS A 27 4.83 -1.51 -5.14
CA LYS A 27 5.82 -1.73 -4.07
C LYS A 27 5.24 -2.52 -2.90
N VAL A 28 4.06 -2.14 -2.42
CA VAL A 28 3.39 -2.82 -1.30
C VAL A 28 3.00 -4.26 -1.68
N LEU A 29 2.65 -4.51 -2.94
CA LEU A 29 2.38 -5.87 -3.43
C LEU A 29 3.64 -6.74 -3.45
N ARG A 30 4.79 -6.19 -3.81
CA ARG A 30 6.09 -6.88 -3.72
C ARG A 30 6.45 -7.19 -2.26
N GLU A 31 6.27 -6.23 -1.35
CA GLU A 31 6.46 -6.45 0.09
C GLU A 31 5.55 -7.58 0.61
N HIS A 32 4.27 -7.57 0.22
CA HIS A 32 3.33 -8.62 0.58
C HIS A 32 3.76 -10.00 0.08
N PHE A 33 4.28 -10.08 -1.16
CA PHE A 33 4.80 -11.31 -1.73
C PHE A 33 5.99 -11.84 -0.91
N ASN A 34 6.98 -10.98 -0.62
CA ASN A 34 8.15 -11.35 0.17
C ASN A 34 7.75 -11.87 1.56
N LEU A 35 6.82 -11.19 2.24
CA LEU A 35 6.32 -11.62 3.54
C LEU A 35 5.57 -12.96 3.47
N ARG A 36 4.83 -13.23 2.39
CA ARG A 36 4.18 -14.53 2.18
C ARG A 36 5.19 -15.67 1.98
N ILE A 37 6.26 -15.41 1.22
CA ILE A 37 7.34 -16.39 1.02
C ILE A 37 8.04 -16.67 2.35
N GLN A 38 8.40 -15.64 3.11
CA GLN A 38 9.01 -15.79 4.44
C GLN A 38 8.09 -16.49 5.45
N ALA A 39 6.78 -16.25 5.38
CA ALA A 39 5.81 -16.95 6.23
C ALA A 39 5.73 -18.43 5.88
N LYS A 40 5.72 -18.77 4.58
CA LYS A 40 5.68 -20.16 4.12
C LYS A 40 6.98 -20.91 4.44
N SER A 41 8.12 -20.23 4.40
CA SER A 41 9.42 -20.82 4.76
C SER A 41 9.65 -20.89 6.28
N GLY A 42 8.75 -20.39 7.12
CA GLY A 42 8.87 -20.40 8.58
C GLY A 42 9.88 -19.39 9.14
N GLN A 43 10.45 -18.52 8.30
CA GLN A 43 11.47 -17.53 8.70
C GLN A 43 10.86 -16.20 9.19
N LEU A 44 9.54 -16.03 9.08
CA LEU A 44 8.87 -14.79 9.44
C LEU A 44 8.70 -14.65 10.97
N LYS A 45 9.50 -13.77 11.58
CA LYS A 45 9.45 -13.49 13.02
C LYS A 45 8.20 -12.71 13.49
N GLN A 46 7.62 -11.88 12.62
CA GLN A 46 6.53 -10.95 12.99
C GLN A 46 5.27 -11.13 12.13
N LEU A 47 4.32 -11.94 12.61
CA LEU A 47 3.07 -12.27 11.90
C LEU A 47 2.14 -11.07 11.66
N HIS A 48 2.17 -10.08 12.55
CA HIS A 48 1.31 -8.89 12.45
C HIS A 48 1.63 -8.02 11.22
N LEU A 49 2.84 -8.13 10.65
CA LEU A 49 3.24 -7.41 9.45
C LEU A 49 2.37 -7.78 8.23
N LEU A 50 2.00 -9.06 8.09
CA LEU A 50 1.06 -9.49 7.05
C LEU A 50 -0.30 -8.82 7.16
N LYS A 51 -0.80 -8.59 8.38
CA LYS A 51 -2.06 -7.87 8.62
C LYS A 51 -1.93 -6.38 8.30
N LYS A 52 -0.78 -5.78 8.61
CA LYS A 52 -0.46 -4.39 8.30
C LYS A 52 -0.41 -4.15 6.79
N VAL A 53 0.34 -4.97 6.06
CA VAL A 53 0.50 -4.84 4.59
C VAL A 53 -0.84 -5.03 3.86
N ARG A 54 -1.65 -6.02 4.27
CA ARG A 54 -3.01 -6.19 3.70
C ARG A 54 -3.90 -4.95 3.89
N ARG A 55 -3.85 -4.31 5.06
CA ARG A 55 -4.60 -3.07 5.33
C ARG A 55 -4.11 -1.92 4.45
N ASN A 56 -2.80 -1.79 4.28
CA ASN A 56 -2.22 -0.77 3.39
C ASN A 56 -2.70 -0.93 1.94
N ILE A 57 -2.71 -2.16 1.41
CA ILE A 57 -3.24 -2.46 0.06
C ILE A 57 -4.71 -2.05 -0.03
N ALA A 58 -5.52 -2.39 0.96
CA ALA A 58 -6.94 -2.06 0.97
C ALA A 58 -7.17 -0.54 0.98
N SER A 59 -6.42 0.22 1.79
CA SER A 59 -6.51 1.69 1.83
C SER A 59 -6.14 2.33 0.48
N ILE A 60 -5.07 1.87 -0.17
CA ILE A 60 -4.66 2.38 -1.49
C ILE A 60 -5.72 2.08 -2.54
N LYS A 61 -6.24 0.85 -2.57
CA LYS A 61 -7.31 0.47 -3.51
C LYS A 61 -8.59 1.26 -3.28
N HIS A 62 -8.96 1.50 -2.01
CA HIS A 62 -10.12 2.30 -1.67
C HIS A 62 -9.97 3.74 -2.18
N TYR A 63 -8.82 4.37 -1.93
CA TYR A 63 -8.54 5.72 -2.42
C TYR A 63 -8.59 5.79 -3.95
N LEU A 64 -7.99 4.83 -4.66
CA LEU A 64 -8.06 4.75 -6.13
C LEU A 64 -9.50 4.57 -6.64
N SER A 65 -10.33 3.80 -5.93
CA SER A 65 -11.74 3.61 -6.29
C SER A 65 -12.58 4.86 -6.08
N ASN A 66 -12.33 5.62 -5.00
CA ASN A 66 -13.07 6.85 -4.73
C ASN A 66 -12.76 7.94 -5.76
N ASN A 67 -11.50 8.05 -6.19
CA ASN A 67 -11.08 9.05 -7.19
C ASN A 67 -11.50 8.71 -8.63
N LYS A 68 -11.88 7.45 -8.91
CA LYS A 68 -12.40 7.03 -10.23
C LYS A 68 -13.90 7.33 -10.42
N LYS A 69 -14.64 7.67 -9.37
CA LYS A 69 -16.06 8.04 -9.49
C LYS A 69 -16.17 9.53 -9.82
N VAL A 70 -15.97 9.88 -11.09
CA VAL A 70 -16.41 11.12 -11.76
C VAL A 70 -16.81 10.75 -13.17
#